data_AF-A0A2S2NRX7-F1
#
_entry.id   AF-A0A2S2NRX7-F1
#
_cell.length_a   1.000
_cell.length_b   1.000
_cell.length_c   1.000
_cell.angle_alpha   90.00
_cell.angle_beta   90.00
_cell.angle_gamma   90.00
#
_symmetry.space_group_name_H-M   'P 1'
#
loop_
_entity.id
_entity.type
_entity.pdbx_description
1 polymer ?
#
loop_
_entity_poly.entity_id
_entity_poly.type
_entity_poly.pdbx_seq_one_letter_code
_entity_poly.pdbx_strand_id
1 'polypeptide(L)'
;TVDPDFKLIHEVQERMEKSKNIIIFGVNEDSYMDMDSPNTVKRIFNALSVSTSIIHATRMGKKNEKPRPILVNLASKFEVLSILKAKRKLRTIDTLKHIFI
;
A
#
# COMPACT_ATOMS: atom_id res chain seq x y z
N THR A 1 36.38 -7.32 2.01
CA THR A 1 35.77 -6.09 2.56
C THR A 1 34.80 -5.60 1.52
N VAL A 2 33.51 -5.46 1.82
CA VAL A 2 32.52 -4.99 0.82
C VAL A 2 32.81 -3.52 0.55
N ASP A 3 32.91 -3.17 -0.73
CA ASP A 3 33.18 -1.81 -1.18
C ASP A 3 32.09 -0.84 -0.66
N PRO A 4 32.46 0.24 0.05
CA PRO A 4 31.51 1.20 0.58
C PRO A 4 30.63 1.84 -0.51
N ASP A 5 31.15 2.03 -1.72
CA ASP A 5 30.39 2.62 -2.83
C ASP A 5 29.31 1.63 -3.33
N PHE A 6 29.63 0.34 -3.37
CA PHE A 6 28.67 -0.71 -3.72
C PHE A 6 27.51 -0.76 -2.72
N LYS A 7 27.80 -0.62 -1.43
CA LYS A 7 26.79 -0.58 -0.37
C LYS A 7 25.86 0.63 -0.52
N LEU A 8 26.41 1.79 -0.84
CA LEU A 8 25.63 3.01 -1.04
C LEU A 8 24.69 2.91 -2.24
N ILE A 9 25.17 2.39 -3.37
CA ILE A 9 24.36 2.21 -4.59
C ILE A 9 23.17 1.28 -4.31
N HIS A 10 23.41 0.16 -3.63
CA HIS A 10 22.35 -0.78 -3.27
C HIS A 10 21.30 -0.14 -2.37
N GLU A 11 21.73 0.64 -1.37
CA GLU A 11 20.81 1.34 -0.46
C GLU A 11 19.95 2.37 -1.21
N VAL A 12 20.54 3.13 -2.13
CA VAL A 12 19.80 4.10 -2.95
C VAL A 12 18.77 3.39 -3.82
N GLN A 13 19.14 2.29 -4.45
CA GLN A 13 18.23 1.49 -5.28
C GLN A 13 17.06 0.93 -4.44
N GLU A 14 17.34 0.40 -3.26
CA GLU A 14 16.32 -0.13 -2.36
C GLU A 14 15.35 0.97 -1.90
N ARG A 15 15.85 2.16 -1.58
CA ARG A 15 15.01 3.32 -1.22
C ARG A 15 14.14 3.77 -2.39
N MET A 16 14.66 3.77 -3.61
CA MET A 16 13.89 4.11 -4.81
C MET A 16 12.76 3.11 -5.05
N GLU A 17 13.04 1.81 -4.89
CA GLU A 17 12.02 0.76 -4.98
C GLU A 17 10.95 0.91 -3.90
N LYS A 18 11.35 1.10 -2.63
CA LYS A 18 10.43 1.31 -1.52
C LYS A 18 9.63 2.60 -1.62
N SER A 19 10.10 3.60 -2.36
CA SER A 19 9.38 4.86 -2.56
C SER A 19 8.08 4.70 -3.38
N LYS A 20 7.92 3.56 -4.07
CA LYS A 20 6.72 3.17 -4.82
C LYS A 20 5.75 2.35 -3.97
N ASN A 21 6.09 2.08 -2.70
CA ASN A 21 5.27 1.27 -1.82
C ASN A 21 4.32 2.13 -0.98
N ILE A 22 3.16 1.55 -0.67
CA ILE A 22 2.21 2.09 0.29
C ILE A 22 1.68 0.95 1.17
N ILE A 23 1.39 1.26 2.43
CA ILE A 23 0.89 0.28 3.40
C ILE A 23 -0.52 0.69 3.78
N ILE A 24 -1.46 -0.26 3.68
CA ILE A 24 -2.86 -0.04 4.03
C ILE A 24 -3.20 -0.90 5.25
N PHE A 25 -3.67 -0.26 6.31
CA PHE A 25 -4.09 -0.88 7.56
C PHE A 25 -5.62 -0.91 7.69
N GLY A 26 -6.12 -1.81 8.53
CA GLY A 26 -7.53 -1.86 8.91
C GLY A 26 -8.43 -2.61 7.95
N VAL A 27 -7.93 -3.08 6.80
CA VAL A 27 -8.72 -3.88 5.86
C VAL A 27 -9.06 -5.24 6.49
N ASN A 28 -10.34 -5.56 6.63
CA ASN A 28 -10.78 -6.82 7.24
C ASN A 28 -10.23 -8.05 6.46
N GLU A 29 -9.97 -9.16 7.15
CA GLU A 29 -9.54 -10.45 6.54
C GLU A 29 -10.65 -11.50 6.52
N ASP A 30 -11.70 -11.34 7.33
CA ASP A 30 -12.74 -12.36 7.50
C ASP A 30 -13.85 -12.26 6.44
N SER A 31 -13.83 -11.19 5.66
CA SER A 31 -14.73 -10.98 4.53
C SER A 31 -14.18 -11.70 3.30
N TYR A 32 -14.98 -12.58 2.70
CA TYR A 32 -14.65 -13.26 1.44
C TYR A 32 -14.28 -12.27 0.32
N MET A 33 -14.83 -11.05 0.39
CA MET A 33 -14.55 -9.96 -0.55
C MET A 33 -13.18 -9.31 -0.35
N ASP A 34 -12.56 -9.46 0.82
CA ASP A 34 -11.31 -8.77 1.21
C ASP A 34 -10.09 -9.71 1.31
N MET A 35 -10.28 -10.97 0.91
CA MET A 35 -9.22 -11.97 0.70
C MET A 35 -8.33 -11.62 -0.49
N ASP A 36 -8.92 -11.03 -1.54
CA ASP A 36 -8.19 -10.56 -2.72
C ASP A 36 -7.64 -9.15 -2.47
N SER A 37 -6.34 -9.11 -2.14
CA SER A 37 -5.64 -7.86 -1.84
C SER A 37 -5.63 -6.89 -3.04
N PRO A 38 -5.23 -7.28 -4.26
CA PRO A 38 -5.31 -6.41 -5.44
C PRO A 38 -6.69 -5.79 -5.68
N ASN A 39 -7.77 -6.59 -5.65
CA ASN A 39 -9.11 -6.06 -5.92
C ASN A 39 -9.61 -5.15 -4.79
N THR A 40 -9.29 -5.46 -3.54
CA THR A 40 -9.63 -4.60 -2.39
C THR A 40 -8.94 -3.25 -2.48
N VAL A 41 -7.65 -3.25 -2.81
CA VAL A 41 -6.86 -2.02 -3.00
C VAL A 41 -7.42 -1.18 -4.14
N LYS A 42 -7.80 -1.78 -5.27
CA LYS A 42 -8.46 -1.08 -6.39
C LYS A 42 -9.74 -0.37 -5.93
N ARG A 43 -10.59 -1.02 -5.14
CA ARG A 43 -11.81 -0.40 -4.59
C ARG A 43 -11.49 0.82 -3.73
N ILE A 44 -10.49 0.70 -2.84
CA ILE A 44 -10.06 1.80 -1.97
C ILE A 44 -9.55 2.99 -2.82
N PHE A 45 -8.70 2.75 -3.81
CA PHE A 45 -8.15 3.82 -4.66
C PHE A 45 -9.20 4.45 -5.58
N ASN A 46 -10.15 3.67 -6.09
CA ASN A 46 -11.30 4.19 -6.83
C ASN A 46 -12.16 5.11 -5.94
N ALA A 47 -12.40 4.73 -4.69
CA ALA A 47 -13.12 5.57 -3.72
C ALA A 47 -12.39 6.88 -3.39
N LEU A 48 -11.06 6.90 -3.51
CA LEU A 48 -10.25 8.11 -3.40
C LEU A 48 -10.25 8.98 -4.66
N SER A 49 -10.80 8.46 -5.77
CA SER A 49 -10.72 9.04 -7.11
C SER A 49 -9.29 9.19 -7.61
N VAL A 50 -8.43 8.20 -7.33
CA VAL A 50 -7.05 8.18 -7.80
C VAL A 50 -6.89 7.03 -8.79
N SER A 51 -6.46 7.34 -10.00
CA SER A 51 -6.06 6.32 -10.99
C SER A 51 -4.65 5.86 -10.67
N THR A 52 -4.46 4.56 -10.46
CA THR A 52 -3.18 3.98 -10.05
C THR A 52 -2.94 2.63 -10.73
N SER A 53 -1.69 2.38 -11.10
CA SER A 53 -1.22 1.11 -11.65
C SER A 53 -0.62 0.26 -10.54
N ILE A 54 -1.42 -0.66 -9.99
CA ILE A 54 -0.96 -1.59 -8.95
C ILE A 54 -0.13 -2.70 -9.59
N ILE A 55 1.15 -2.79 -9.25
CA ILE A 55 2.03 -3.88 -9.67
C ILE A 55 1.80 -5.11 -8.80
N HIS A 56 1.76 -4.90 -7.48
CA HIS A 56 1.61 -5.98 -6.51
C HIS A 56 0.86 -5.51 -5.27
N ALA A 57 0.06 -6.38 -4.67
CA ALA A 57 -0.59 -6.13 -3.38
C ALA A 57 -0.65 -7.42 -2.58
N THR A 58 -0.08 -7.41 -1.36
CA THR A 58 0.01 -8.59 -0.51
C THR A 58 -0.11 -8.25 0.96
N ARG A 59 -0.65 -9.17 1.75
CA ARG A 59 -0.76 -9.04 3.21
C ARG A 59 0.62 -9.28 3.85
N MET A 60 1.03 -8.42 4.76
CA MET A 60 2.30 -8.57 5.48
C MET A 60 2.13 -9.20 6.85
N GLY A 61 3.03 -10.11 7.20
CA GLY A 61 3.10 -10.73 8.53
C GLY A 61 2.27 -12.00 8.67
N LYS A 62 2.29 -12.54 9.89
CA LYS A 62 1.59 -13.78 10.26
C LYS A 62 0.13 -13.47 10.60
N LYS A 63 -0.79 -14.39 10.28
CA LYS A 63 -2.20 -14.27 10.64
C LYS A 63 -2.32 -14.26 12.17
N ASN A 64 -3.03 -13.27 12.71
CA ASN A 64 -3.32 -13.13 14.13
C ASN A 64 -4.73 -12.52 14.31
N GLU A 65 -5.08 -12.13 15.53
CA GLU A 65 -6.39 -11.52 15.83
C GLU A 65 -6.62 -10.16 15.16
N LYS A 66 -5.56 -9.49 14.67
CA LYS A 66 -5.65 -8.20 13.99
C LYS A 66 -5.53 -8.39 12.47
N PRO A 67 -6.31 -7.64 11.67
CA PRO A 67 -6.15 -7.71 10.22
C PRO A 67 -4.74 -7.29 9.81
N ARG A 68 -4.06 -8.10 9.00
CA ARG A 68 -2.72 -7.81 8.51
C ARG A 68 -2.76 -6.63 7.54
N PRO A 69 -1.77 -5.75 7.60
CA PRO A 69 -1.64 -4.68 6.64
C PRO A 69 -1.38 -5.21 5.24
N ILE A 70 -1.86 -4.49 4.23
CA ILE A 70 -1.56 -4.76 2.82
C ILE A 70 -0.39 -3.88 2.40
N LEU A 71 0.72 -4.50 1.97
CA LEU A 71 1.77 -3.82 1.22
C LEU A 71 1.36 -3.77 -0.25
N VAL A 72 1.35 -2.57 -0.80
CA VAL A 72 1.01 -2.31 -2.19
C VAL A 72 2.23 -1.68 -2.87
N ASN A 73 2.65 -2.24 -3.99
CA ASN A 73 3.67 -1.69 -4.87
C ASN A 73 3.00 -1.09 -6.09
N LEU A 74 3.31 0.17 -6.37
CA LEU A 74 2.77 0.95 -7.49
C LEU A 74 3.81 1.11 -8.59
N ALA A 75 3.36 1.49 -9.79
CA ALA A 75 4.27 1.76 -10.89
C ALA A 75 5.14 3.00 -10.65
N SER A 76 4.63 3.99 -9.92
CA SER A 76 5.33 5.25 -9.70
C SER A 76 5.15 5.85 -8.32
N LYS A 77 6.21 6.50 -7.81
CA LYS A 77 6.18 7.32 -6.60
C LYS A 77 5.15 8.45 -6.70
N PHE A 78 4.86 8.97 -7.89
CA PHE A 78 3.84 10.00 -8.07
C PHE A 78 2.42 9.50 -7.75
N GLU A 79 2.16 8.21 -7.96
CA GLU A 79 0.89 7.59 -7.58
C GLU A 79 0.78 7.49 -6.05
N VAL A 80 1.87 7.13 -5.36
CA VAL A 80 1.95 7.16 -3.89
C VAL A 80 1.62 8.56 -3.37
N LEU A 81 2.24 9.60 -3.93
CA LEU A 81 1.97 10.99 -3.52
C LEU A 81 0.51 11.39 -3.74
N SER A 82 -0.09 10.94 -4.84
CA SER A 82 -1.49 11.23 -5.17
C SER A 82 -2.45 10.57 -4.17
N ILE A 83 -2.18 9.31 -3.80
CA ILE A 83 -2.94 8.61 -2.75
C ILE A 83 -2.78 9.32 -1.40
N LEU A 84 -1.55 9.67 -1.02
CA LEU A 84 -1.27 10.34 0.25
C LEU A 84 -1.96 11.70 0.38
N LYS A 85 -2.14 12.43 -0.73
CA LYS A 85 -2.94 13.67 -0.77
C LYS A 85 -4.43 13.39 -0.61
N ALA A 86 -4.94 12.32 -1.22
CA ALA A 86 -6.36 11.97 -1.21
C ALA A 86 -6.82 11.23 0.06
N LYS A 87 -5.90 10.64 0.85
CA LYS A 87 -6.21 9.74 1.96
C LYS A 87 -7.16 10.30 3.03
N ARG A 88 -7.24 11.63 3.18
CA ARG A 88 -8.19 12.28 4.10
C ARG A 88 -9.64 11.94 3.75
N LYS A 89 -9.95 11.67 2.48
CA LYS A 89 -11.28 11.23 2.02
C LYS A 89 -11.70 9.87 2.59
N LEU A 90 -10.77 9.02 3.03
CA LEU A 90 -11.15 7.75 3.69
C LEU A 90 -11.98 8.00 4.95
N ARG A 91 -11.70 9.10 5.67
CA ARG A 91 -12.42 9.45 6.90
C ARG A 91 -13.84 9.94 6.64
N THR A 92 -14.15 10.36 5.41
CA THR A 92 -15.49 10.85 5.03
C THR A 92 -16.37 9.74 4.47
N ILE A 93 -15.82 8.55 4.21
CA ILE A 93 -16.56 7.41 3.66
C ILE A 93 -16.80 6.42 4.79
N ASP A 94 -18.06 6.23 5.19
CA ASP A 94 -18.42 5.41 6.35
C ASP A 94 -17.92 3.97 6.28
N THR A 95 -17.91 3.39 5.08
CA THR A 95 -17.43 2.02 4.84
C THR A 95 -15.91 1.92 4.88
N LEU A 96 -15.15 3.01 4.76
CA LEU A 96 -13.68 3.01 4.68
C LEU A 96 -13.01 3.79 5.83
N LYS A 97 -13.79 4.35 6.77
CA LYS A 97 -13.26 5.18 7.88
C LYS A 97 -12.28 4.46 8.81
N HIS A 98 -12.35 3.14 8.83
CA HIS A 98 -11.48 2.27 9.61
C HIS A 98 -10.17 1.90 8.89
N ILE A 99 -10.00 2.35 7.64
CA ILE A 99 -8.82 2.11 6.80
C ILE A 99 -7.83 3.26 6.96
N PHE A 100 -6.56 2.92 7.12
CA PHE A 100 -5.48 3.89 7.29
C PHE A 100 -4.37 3.67 6.27
N ILE A 101 -3.83 4.78 5.75
CA ILE A 101 -2.75 4.85 4.76
C ILE A 101 -1.69 5.84 5.24
#